data_AF-A0A7X1AV67-F1
#
_entry.id   AF-A0A7X1AV67-F1
#
_cell.length_a   1.000
_cell.length_b   1.000
_cell.length_c   1.000
_cell.angle_alpha   90.00
_cell.angle_beta   90.00
_cell.angle_gamma   90.00
#
_symmetry.space_group_name_H-M   'P 1'
#
loop_
_entity.id
_entity.type
_entity.pdbx_description
1 polymer ?
#
loop_
_entity_poly.entity_id
_entity_poly.type
_entity_poly.pdbx_seq_one_letter_code
_entity_poly.pdbx_strand_id
1 'polypeptide(L)' 'MKLPKQAAENITKALTSVSLLEEATAKEVVDALDGQKSVNWNIILTKQFKAEKGDQDEVES' A
#
# COMPACT_ATOMS: atom_id res chain seq x y z
N MET A 1 -12.88 -6.69 15.40
CA MET A 1 -11.61 -6.63 16.11
C MET A 1 -10.70 -5.62 15.45
N LYS A 2 -10.25 -4.64 16.22
CA LYS A 2 -9.18 -3.72 15.80
C LYS A 2 -7.85 -4.44 15.80
N LEU A 3 -6.90 -3.92 15.03
CA LEU A 3 -5.52 -4.39 15.07
C LEU A 3 -4.93 -4.15 16.47
N PRO A 4 -4.04 -5.04 16.93
CA PRO A 4 -3.21 -4.78 18.12
C PRO A 4 -2.46 -3.45 17.96
N LYS A 5 -2.23 -2.71 19.06
CA LYS A 5 -1.66 -1.34 19.06
C LYS A 5 -0.41 -1.16 18.19
N GLN A 6 0.46 -2.15 18.11
CA GLN A 6 1.71 -2.10 17.33
C GLN A 6 1.60 -2.79 15.97
N ALA A 7 0.52 -3.52 15.69
CA ALA A 7 0.40 -4.28 14.45
C ALA A 7 0.30 -3.36 13.23
N ALA A 8 -0.41 -2.23 13.34
CA ALA A 8 -0.49 -1.24 12.27
C ALA A 8 0.91 -0.74 11.86
N GLU A 9 1.72 -0.32 12.83
CA GLU A 9 3.08 0.16 12.57
C GLU A 9 3.99 -0.94 12.02
N ASN A 10 3.92 -2.15 12.58
CA ASN A 10 4.73 -3.28 12.13
C ASN A 10 4.38 -3.73 10.72
N ILE A 11 3.09 -3.73 10.35
CA ILE A 11 2.62 -4.08 9.00
C ILE A 11 3.08 -3.01 8.01
N THR A 12 2.91 -1.72 8.32
CA THR A 12 3.41 -0.64 7.47
C THR A 12 4.92 -0.78 7.25
N LYS A 13 5.69 -0.94 8.32
CA LYS A 13 7.15 -1.14 8.23
C LYS A 13 7.52 -2.36 7.40
N ALA A 14 6.84 -3.49 7.58
CA ALA A 14 7.13 -4.70 6.82
C ALA A 14 6.88 -4.50 5.32
N LEU A 15 5.77 -3.86 4.96
CA LEU A 15 5.39 -3.60 3.57
C LEU A 15 6.30 -2.56 2.89
N THR A 16 6.81 -1.57 3.63
CA THR A 16 7.71 -0.55 3.06
C THR A 16 9.19 -0.93 3.10
N SER A 17 9.61 -1.80 4.05
CA SER A 17 11.04 -2.11 4.29
C SER A 17 11.79 -2.73 3.11
N VAL A 18 11.07 -3.46 2.25
CA VAL A 18 11.63 -4.07 1.03
C VAL A 18 11.10 -3.39 -0.23
N SER A 19 10.57 -2.16 -0.09
CA SER A 19 9.89 -1.43 -1.16
C SER A 19 8.77 -2.26 -1.81
N LEU A 20 8.09 -3.12 -1.04
CA LEU A 20 7.00 -3.96 -1.54
C LEU A 20 5.81 -3.09 -1.93
N LEU A 21 5.55 -2.07 -1.11
CA LEU A 21 4.53 -1.05 -1.31
C LEU A 21 5.09 0.30 -0.85
N GLU A 22 4.65 1.37 -1.50
CA GLU A 22 4.80 2.73 -0.99
C GLU A 22 4.08 2.91 0.35
N GLU A 23 4.56 3.84 1.17
CA GLU A 23 4.01 4.10 2.50
C GLU A 23 2.51 4.45 2.46
N ALA A 24 2.08 5.22 1.45
CA ALA A 24 0.67 5.55 1.24
C ALA A 24 -0.18 4.29 0.97
N THR A 25 0.31 3.40 0.11
CA THR A 25 -0.37 2.15 -0.24
C THR A 25 -0.37 1.14 0.91
N ALA A 26 0.74 1.05 1.66
CA ALA A 26 0.84 0.22 2.86
C ALA A 26 -0.16 0.69 3.94
N LYS A 27 -0.36 1.99 4.09
CA LYS A 27 -1.34 2.57 5.01
C LYS A 27 -2.78 2.22 4.63
N GLU A 28 -3.12 2.23 3.34
CA GLU A 28 -4.44 1.77 2.87
C GLU A 28 -4.72 0.31 3.25
N VAL A 29 -3.70 -0.57 3.15
CA VAL A 29 -3.80 -1.98 3.57
C VAL A 29 -4.05 -2.08 5.07
N VAL A 30 -3.30 -1.32 5.88
CA VAL A 30 -3.46 -1.30 7.34
C VAL A 30 -4.83 -0.77 7.75
N ASP A 31 -5.33 0.30 7.11
CA ASP A 31 -6.64 0.87 7.38
C ASP A 31 -7.77 -0.11 7.01
N ALA A 32 -7.63 -0.86 5.91
CA ALA A 32 -8.56 -1.91 5.55
C ALA A 32 -8.56 -3.03 6.60
N LEU A 33 -7.38 -3.49 7.04
CA LEU A 33 -7.25 -4.53 8.06
C LEU A 33 -7.81 -4.08 9.43
N ASP A 34 -7.52 -2.85 9.87
CA ASP A 34 -8.06 -2.31 11.13
C ASP A 34 -9.58 -2.10 11.07
N GLY A 35 -10.08 -1.68 9.90
CA GLY A 35 -11.50 -1.56 9.60
C GLY A 35 -12.21 -2.89 9.35
N GLN A 36 -11.52 -4.03 9.45
CA GLN A 36 -12.04 -5.37 9.15
C GLN A 36 -12.61 -5.51 7.73
N LYS A 37 -12.08 -4.74 6.79
CA LYS A 37 -12.43 -4.79 5.38
C LYS A 37 -11.48 -5.75 4.66
N SER A 38 -12.00 -6.41 3.63
CA SER A 38 -11.18 -7.19 2.71
C SER A 38 -10.20 -6.27 1.99
N VAL A 39 -8.92 -6.67 1.98
CA VAL A 39 -7.90 -5.98 1.17
C VAL A 39 -8.07 -6.41 -0.28
N ASN A 40 -8.37 -5.45 -1.17
CA ASN A 40 -8.42 -5.72 -2.60
C ASN A 40 -7.02 -5.59 -3.20
N TRP A 41 -6.27 -6.69 -3.17
CA TRP A 41 -4.89 -6.75 -3.67
C TRP A 41 -4.76 -6.32 -5.14
N ASN A 42 -5.77 -6.57 -5.98
CA ASN A 42 -5.70 -6.18 -7.38
C ASN A 42 -5.69 -4.65 -7.54
N ILE A 43 -6.48 -3.93 -6.73
CA ILE A 43 -6.49 -2.46 -6.70
C ILE A 43 -5.17 -1.92 -6.14
N ILE A 44 -4.71 -2.49 -5.02
CA ILE A 44 -3.47 -2.08 -4.34
C ILE A 44 -2.26 -2.22 -5.28
N LEU A 45 -2.10 -3.38 -5.92
CA LEU A 45 -1.02 -3.64 -6.86
C LEU A 45 -1.15 -2.77 -8.12
N THR A 46 -2.37 -2.58 -8.64
CA THR A 46 -2.58 -1.68 -9.78
C THR A 46 -2.17 -0.25 -9.46
N LYS A 47 -2.43 0.27 -8.26
CA LYS A 47 -1.98 1.61 -7.84
C LYS A 47 -0.46 1.69 -7.78
N GLN A 48 0.19 0.70 -7.16
CA GLN A 48 1.65 0.64 -7.06
C GLN A 48 2.32 0.60 -8.46
N PHE A 49 1.87 -0.31 -9.32
CA PHE A 49 2.44 -0.46 -10.67
C PHE A 49 2.04 0.66 -11.64
N LYS A 50 0.91 1.34 -11.42
CA LYS A 50 0.56 2.55 -12.20
C LYS A 50 1.34 3.76 -11.73
N ALA A 51 1.61 3.90 -10.44
CA ALA A 51 2.54 4.93 -9.94
C ALA A 51 3.92 4.75 -10.59
N GLU A 52 4.39 3.50 -10.69
CA GLU A 52 5.65 3.18 -11.40
C GLU A 52 5.62 3.45 -12.93
N LYS A 53 4.43 3.53 -13.55
CA LYS A 53 4.29 3.85 -14.99
C LYS A 53 3.92 5.31 -15.28
N GLY A 54 3.44 6.05 -14.28
CA GLY A 54 3.06 7.46 -14.43
C GLY A 54 4.24 8.41 -14.60
N ASP A 55 5.44 7.99 -14.21
CA ASP A 55 6.68 8.77 -14.37
C ASP A 55 7.39 8.53 -15.73
N GLN A 56 6.84 7.68 -16.61
CA GLN A 56 7.39 7.42 -17.95
C GLN A 56 6.57 8.00 -19.10
N ASP A 57 5.51 8.78 -18.84
CA ASP A 57 4.60 9.29 -19.89
C ASP A 57 4.49 10.84 -19.91
N GLU A 58 5.53 11.56 -19.47
CA GLU A 58 5.66 13.02 -19.70
C GLU A 58 7.04 13.45 -20.22
N VAL A 59 7.70 12.59 -21.02
CA VAL A 59 8.83 13.02 -21.87
C VAL A 59 8.64 12.50 -23.28
N GLU A 60 7.66 13.03 -24.02
CA GLU A 60 7.75 13.17 -25.49
C GLU A 60 6.51 13.91 -26.04
N SER A 61 6.64 15.22 -26.22
CA SER A 61 6.39 15.95 -27.49
C SER A 61 6.37 17.47 -27.26
#